data_AF-A0A293LQS4-F1
#
_entry.id   AF-A0A293LQS4-F1
#
_cell.length_a   1.000
_cell.length_b   1.000
_cell.length_c   1.000
_cell.angle_alpha   90.00
_cell.angle_beta   90.00
_cell.angle_gamma   90.00
#
_symmetry.space_group_name_H-M   'P 1'
#
loop_
_entity.id
_entity.type
_entity.pdbx_description
1 polymer ?
#
loop_
_entity_poly.entity_id
_entity_poly.type
_entity_poly.pdbx_seq_one_letter_code
_entity_poly.pdbx_strand_id
1 'polypeptide(L)'
;MYGMGERKRWSTEDTAEACHSKCYNPDNNNGCCDANAICGCSLSSGVNDCLCKPGYFGKGLQGNCTPCDEGTYNDEYGQGACKYCEMNSRTEGTGSSSMGDCKCDPGYKGNPAERIPCTKVTCPPLQPPANGRLQGECDTNHNAECYFECNEGYVLADGSTSYRVCEEDGTWSSE
;
A
#
# COMPACT_ATOMS: atom_id res chain seq x y z
N MET A 1 -18.71 -25.17 51.56
CA MET A 1 -19.66 -24.86 50.47
C MET A 1 -19.14 -23.62 49.77
N TYR A 2 -18.33 -23.79 48.72
CA TYR A 2 -17.76 -22.66 47.98
C TYR A 2 -18.84 -22.06 47.09
N GLY A 3 -19.19 -20.81 47.32
CA GLY A 3 -20.18 -20.06 46.55
C GLY A 3 -19.67 -19.88 45.13
N MET A 4 -20.37 -20.48 44.17
CA MET A 4 -20.13 -20.28 42.74
C MET A 4 -20.41 -18.82 42.40
N GLY A 5 -19.39 -18.10 41.90
CA GLY A 5 -19.54 -16.73 41.40
C GLY A 5 -20.62 -16.67 40.32
N GLU A 6 -21.52 -15.71 40.45
CA GLU A 6 -22.67 -15.55 39.57
C GLU A 6 -22.23 -15.30 38.12
N ARG A 7 -22.70 -16.15 37.20
CA ARG A 7 -22.54 -15.93 35.76
C ARG A 7 -23.51 -14.84 35.32
N LYS A 8 -23.03 -13.60 35.16
CA LYS A 8 -23.83 -12.51 34.57
C LYS A 8 -24.19 -12.83 33.12
N ARG A 9 -25.48 -12.73 32.78
CA ARG A 9 -26.03 -12.93 31.44
C ARG A 9 -26.16 -11.56 30.75
N TRP A 10 -25.75 -11.48 29.49
CA TRP A 10 -25.74 -10.24 28.68
C TRP A 10 -27.17 -9.73 28.43
N SER A 11 -27.37 -8.40 28.47
CA SER A 11 -28.60 -7.72 28.04
C SER A 11 -28.33 -6.81 26.84
N THR A 12 -29.36 -6.52 26.04
CA THR A 12 -29.28 -5.64 24.86
C THR A 12 -28.98 -4.16 25.17
N GLU A 13 -28.79 -3.82 26.46
CA GLU A 13 -28.49 -2.48 26.95
C GLU A 13 -26.99 -2.30 27.29
N ASP A 14 -26.21 -3.39 27.28
CA ASP A 14 -24.77 -3.37 27.58
C ASP A 14 -23.97 -2.80 26.39
N THR A 15 -23.36 -1.63 26.59
CA THR A 15 -22.55 -0.89 25.61
C THR A 15 -21.21 -1.57 25.31
N ALA A 16 -20.49 -1.09 24.28
CA ALA A 16 -19.14 -1.55 23.94
C ALA A 16 -18.15 -1.49 25.13
N GLU A 17 -18.39 -0.63 26.14
CA GLU A 17 -17.61 -0.56 27.37
C GLU A 17 -17.71 -1.84 28.23
N ALA A 18 -18.84 -2.54 28.21
CA ALA A 18 -19.02 -3.80 28.96
C ALA A 18 -18.07 -4.90 28.44
N CYS A 19 -17.80 -4.92 27.13
CA CYS A 19 -16.85 -5.85 26.51
C CYS A 19 -15.41 -5.56 26.94
N HIS A 20 -15.01 -4.28 27.01
CA HIS A 20 -13.68 -3.86 27.47
C HIS A 20 -13.35 -4.41 28.86
N SER A 21 -14.33 -4.43 29.77
CA SER A 21 -14.16 -4.97 31.12
C SER A 21 -13.88 -6.48 31.17
N LYS A 22 -14.26 -7.24 30.13
CA LYS A 22 -14.05 -8.69 30.03
C LYS A 22 -12.66 -9.07 29.51
N CYS A 23 -12.04 -8.18 28.73
CA CYS A 23 -10.64 -8.29 28.33
C CYS A 23 -9.69 -7.61 29.35
N TYR A 24 -10.18 -7.00 30.42
CA TYR A 24 -9.31 -6.42 31.45
C TYR A 24 -8.78 -7.53 32.37
N ASN A 25 -7.46 -7.76 32.35
CA ASN A 25 -6.81 -8.67 33.29
C ASN A 25 -6.27 -7.86 34.49
N PRO A 26 -6.79 -8.06 35.72
CA PRO A 26 -6.34 -7.33 36.91
C PRO A 26 -4.91 -7.67 37.35
N ASP A 27 -4.31 -8.77 36.87
CA ASP A 27 -2.95 -9.20 37.24
C ASP A 27 -1.84 -8.58 36.36
N ASN A 28 -2.20 -7.91 35.26
CA ASN A 28 -1.25 -7.26 34.35
C ASN A 28 -1.70 -5.83 34.09
N ASN A 29 -0.91 -4.86 34.58
CA ASN A 29 -1.21 -3.42 34.57
C ASN A 29 -1.33 -2.79 33.16
N ASN A 30 -1.36 -3.60 32.08
CA ASN A 30 -1.40 -3.17 30.69
C ASN A 30 -2.58 -3.74 29.86
N GLY A 31 -3.55 -4.44 30.47
CA GLY A 31 -4.71 -5.02 29.76
C GLY A 31 -4.38 -6.26 28.91
N CYS A 32 -5.41 -7.00 28.45
CA CYS A 32 -5.21 -8.24 27.67
C CYS A 32 -4.85 -8.00 26.19
N CYS A 33 -5.41 -6.95 25.59
CA CYS A 33 -5.22 -6.67 24.17
C CYS A 33 -3.99 -5.78 23.91
N ASP A 34 -3.43 -5.89 22.71
CA ASP A 34 -2.39 -5.00 22.19
C ASP A 34 -2.87 -3.54 22.16
N ALA A 35 -1.94 -2.59 22.23
CA ALA A 35 -2.24 -1.16 22.08
C ALA A 35 -2.88 -0.84 20.71
N ASN A 36 -2.54 -1.63 19.69
CA ASN A 36 -3.09 -1.59 18.34
C ASN A 36 -4.27 -2.54 18.14
N ALA A 37 -4.90 -3.01 19.21
CA ALA A 37 -6.11 -3.82 19.17
C ALA A 37 -7.28 -3.14 19.90
N ILE A 38 -8.48 -3.65 19.63
CA ILE A 38 -9.68 -3.40 20.42
C ILE A 38 -10.24 -4.72 20.93
N CYS A 39 -10.85 -4.73 22.12
CA CYS A 39 -11.62 -5.88 22.58
C CYS A 39 -12.98 -5.89 21.88
N GLY A 40 -13.24 -6.93 21.07
CA GLY A 40 -14.51 -7.19 20.42
C GLY A 40 -15.26 -8.33 21.09
N CYS A 41 -16.59 -8.30 21.06
CA CYS A 41 -17.43 -9.36 21.61
C CYS A 41 -18.42 -9.86 20.55
N SER A 42 -18.53 -11.18 20.41
CA SER A 42 -19.58 -11.78 19.61
C SER A 42 -20.93 -11.64 20.32
N LEU A 43 -21.88 -10.98 19.65
CA LEU A 43 -23.23 -10.79 20.18
C LEU A 43 -24.02 -12.10 20.26
N SER A 44 -23.64 -13.13 19.51
CA SER A 44 -24.36 -14.41 19.45
C SER A 44 -23.81 -15.47 20.41
N SER A 45 -22.49 -15.48 20.65
CA SER A 45 -21.84 -16.48 21.52
C SER A 45 -21.37 -15.91 22.86
N GLY A 46 -21.30 -14.58 23.00
CA GLY A 46 -20.75 -13.92 24.20
C GLY A 46 -19.23 -14.10 24.35
N VAL A 47 -18.55 -14.63 23.34
CA VAL A 47 -17.09 -14.78 23.32
C VAL A 47 -16.45 -13.42 23.04
N ASN A 48 -15.46 -13.06 23.84
CA ASN A 48 -14.62 -11.88 23.63
C ASN A 48 -13.29 -12.26 22.98
N ASP A 49 -12.79 -11.39 22.10
CA ASP A 49 -11.49 -11.55 21.44
C ASP A 49 -10.83 -10.19 21.20
N CYS A 50 -9.51 -10.19 21.05
CA CYS A 50 -8.77 -8.99 20.71
C CYS A 50 -8.63 -8.88 19.18
N LEU A 51 -9.07 -7.77 18.61
CA LEU A 51 -9.07 -7.53 17.17
C LEU A 51 -8.07 -6.42 16.86
N CYS A 52 -7.03 -6.73 16.07
CA CYS A 52 -6.12 -5.69 15.59
C CYS A 52 -6.89 -4.63 14.80
N LYS A 53 -6.53 -3.37 15.01
CA LYS A 53 -7.09 -2.22 14.29
C LYS A 53 -6.67 -2.28 12.81
N PRO A 54 -7.41 -1.61 11.90
CA PRO A 54 -6.96 -1.37 10.54
C PRO A 54 -5.51 -0.87 10.50
N GLY A 55 -4.74 -1.33 9.53
CA GLY A 55 -3.29 -1.14 9.45
C GLY A 55 -2.47 -2.22 10.14
N TYR A 56 -3.08 -3.12 10.91
CA TYR A 56 -2.38 -4.15 11.68
C TYR A 56 -3.02 -5.52 11.49
N PHE A 57 -2.23 -6.58 11.60
CA PHE A 57 -2.70 -7.96 11.56
C PHE A 57 -2.15 -8.78 12.72
N GLY A 58 -2.81 -9.90 13.00
CA GLY A 58 -2.39 -10.86 14.01
C GLY A 58 -3.48 -11.20 15.02
N LYS A 59 -3.07 -11.67 16.20
CA LYS A 59 -4.00 -12.24 17.21
C LYS A 59 -4.62 -11.20 18.14
N GLY A 60 -4.23 -9.92 18.04
CA GLY A 60 -4.78 -8.87 18.90
C GLY A 60 -4.31 -8.86 20.36
N LEU A 61 -3.72 -9.93 20.87
CA LEU A 61 -3.14 -9.99 22.21
C LEU A 61 -1.91 -9.09 22.34
N GLN A 62 -1.52 -8.73 23.57
CA GLN A 62 -0.36 -7.88 23.83
C GLN A 62 0.90 -8.32 23.03
N GLY A 63 1.45 -7.40 22.22
CA GLY A 63 2.59 -7.61 21.34
C GLY A 63 2.29 -8.39 20.05
N ASN A 64 1.02 -8.71 19.75
CA ASN A 64 0.63 -9.56 18.62
C ASN A 64 -0.12 -8.80 17.50
N CYS A 65 -0.18 -7.47 17.54
CA CYS A 65 -0.56 -6.69 16.36
C CYS A 65 0.68 -6.17 15.65
N THR A 66 0.93 -6.72 14.47
CA THR A 66 2.04 -6.32 13.61
C THR A 66 1.51 -5.37 12.54
N PRO A 67 2.15 -4.22 12.27
CA PRO A 67 1.72 -3.33 11.20
C PRO A 67 1.84 -4.03 9.84
N CYS A 68 0.97 -3.69 8.90
CA CYS A 68 1.10 -4.14 7.52
C CYS A 68 2.41 -3.62 6.92
N ASP A 69 3.18 -4.48 6.25
CA ASP A 69 4.42 -4.07 5.60
C ASP A 69 4.13 -3.21 4.35
N GLU A 70 5.17 -2.55 3.83
CA GLU A 70 5.09 -1.81 2.56
C GLU A 70 4.53 -2.70 1.44
N GLY A 71 3.61 -2.16 0.65
CA GLY A 71 2.90 -2.91 -0.40
C GLY A 71 1.68 -3.68 0.09
N THR A 72 1.33 -3.58 1.38
CA THR A 72 0.16 -4.23 1.96
C THR A 72 -0.65 -3.27 2.83
N TYR A 73 -1.93 -3.58 3.01
CA TYR A 73 -2.86 -2.80 3.83
C TYR A 73 -3.85 -3.70 4.57
N ASN A 74 -4.49 -3.20 5.62
CA ASN A 74 -5.63 -3.87 6.26
C ASN A 74 -6.71 -2.85 6.62
N ASP A 75 -7.87 -2.94 5.97
CA ASP A 75 -9.04 -2.08 6.16
C ASP A 75 -10.08 -2.66 7.14
N GLU A 76 -9.80 -3.84 7.73
CA GLU A 76 -10.71 -4.58 8.61
C GLU A 76 -10.12 -4.81 10.01
N TYR A 77 -11.01 -4.97 10.99
CA TYR A 77 -10.63 -5.33 12.35
C TYR A 77 -10.38 -6.83 12.49
N GLY A 78 -9.32 -7.20 13.20
CA GLY A 78 -9.05 -8.59 13.56
C GLY A 78 -8.67 -9.49 12.38
N GLN A 79 -8.27 -8.91 11.25
CA GLN A 79 -7.82 -9.69 10.11
C GLN A 79 -6.50 -10.40 10.45
N GLY A 80 -6.43 -11.68 10.06
CA GLY A 80 -5.25 -12.52 10.33
C GLY A 80 -4.04 -12.21 9.46
N ALA A 81 -4.19 -11.46 8.37
CA ALA A 81 -3.12 -11.06 7.45
C ALA A 81 -3.53 -9.81 6.66
N CYS A 82 -2.56 -9.01 6.23
CA CYS A 82 -2.79 -7.84 5.38
C CYS A 82 -3.10 -8.26 3.93
N LYS A 83 -3.89 -7.42 3.26
CA LYS A 83 -4.22 -7.48 1.84
C LYS A 83 -3.09 -6.83 1.04
N TYR A 84 -2.78 -7.36 -0.14
CA TYR A 84 -1.77 -6.76 -1.02
C TYR A 84 -2.39 -5.61 -1.83
N CYS A 85 -1.58 -4.59 -2.12
CA CYS A 85 -1.90 -3.65 -3.18
C CYS A 85 -2.04 -4.38 -4.52
N GLU A 86 -2.82 -3.79 -5.44
CA GLU A 86 -2.97 -4.33 -6.80
C GLU A 86 -1.65 -4.24 -7.59
N MET A 87 -1.55 -4.99 -8.70
CA MET A 87 -0.30 -5.17 -9.44
C MET A 87 0.42 -3.85 -9.77
N ASN A 88 1.75 -3.84 -9.55
CA ASN A 88 2.65 -2.70 -9.77
C ASN A 88 2.26 -1.45 -8.97
N SER A 89 1.71 -1.66 -7.78
CA SER A 89 1.44 -0.60 -6.81
C SER A 89 1.84 -1.05 -5.41
N ARG A 90 2.18 -0.07 -4.57
CA ARG A 90 2.53 -0.28 -3.17
C ARG A 90 2.14 0.91 -2.30
N THR A 91 1.98 0.68 -1.01
CA THR A 91 1.91 1.75 -0.03
C THR A 91 3.30 2.39 0.13
N GLU A 92 3.38 3.66 0.53
CA GLU A 92 4.68 4.33 0.75
C GLU A 92 5.37 3.90 2.06
N GLY A 93 4.66 3.20 2.93
CA GLY A 93 5.18 2.75 4.21
C GLY A 93 4.30 1.67 4.86
N THR A 94 4.64 1.36 6.10
CA THR A 94 3.97 0.33 6.90
C THR A 94 2.70 0.86 7.58
N GLY A 95 1.79 -0.04 7.96
CA GLY A 95 0.62 0.28 8.76
C GLY A 95 -0.55 0.85 7.96
N SER A 96 -0.56 0.67 6.63
CA SER A 96 -1.64 1.18 5.79
C SER A 96 -2.97 0.52 6.11
N SER A 97 -4.01 1.35 6.27
CA SER A 97 -5.36 0.89 6.58
C SER A 97 -6.31 0.93 5.38
N SER A 98 -5.80 1.20 4.17
CA SER A 98 -6.65 1.44 3.01
C SER A 98 -5.98 1.05 1.70
N MET A 99 -6.77 0.47 0.80
CA MET A 99 -6.39 0.29 -0.60
C MET A 99 -6.10 1.63 -1.30
N GLY A 100 -6.72 2.72 -0.83
CA GLY A 100 -6.51 4.06 -1.37
C GLY A 100 -5.11 4.62 -1.11
N ASP A 101 -4.35 4.03 -0.19
CA ASP A 101 -2.97 4.43 0.09
C ASP A 101 -1.95 3.73 -0.85
N CYS A 102 -2.41 2.80 -1.70
CA CYS A 102 -1.60 2.17 -2.72
C CYS A 102 -1.33 3.15 -3.88
N LYS A 103 -0.06 3.38 -4.19
CA LYS A 103 0.41 4.22 -5.29
C LYS A 103 1.16 3.38 -6.31
N CYS A 104 1.14 3.77 -7.58
CA CYS A 104 1.89 3.04 -8.61
C CYS A 104 3.39 3.04 -8.31
N ASP A 105 4.04 1.92 -8.60
CA ASP A 105 5.49 1.80 -8.52
C ASP A 105 6.19 2.76 -9.50
N PRO A 106 7.44 3.18 -9.24
CA PRO A 106 8.20 4.00 -10.17
C PRO A 106 8.25 3.40 -11.58
N GLY A 107 7.97 4.21 -12.59
CA GLY A 107 7.85 3.77 -13.99
C GLY A 107 6.48 3.17 -14.35
N TYR A 108 5.47 3.28 -13.47
CA TYR A 108 4.09 2.95 -13.76
C TYR A 108 3.17 4.15 -13.52
N LYS A 109 2.11 4.25 -14.32
CA LYS A 109 1.07 5.28 -14.20
C LYS A 109 -0.32 4.67 -14.06
N GLY A 110 -1.17 5.29 -13.26
CA GLY A 110 -2.51 4.82 -12.90
C GLY A 110 -2.99 5.46 -11.61
N ASN A 111 -4.11 4.95 -11.07
CA ASN A 111 -4.67 5.39 -9.80
C ASN A 111 -5.38 4.21 -9.10
N PRO A 112 -4.67 3.44 -8.26
CA PRO A 112 -5.25 2.30 -7.55
C PRO A 112 -6.45 2.66 -6.67
N ALA A 113 -6.47 3.85 -6.07
CA ALA A 113 -7.58 4.31 -5.23
C ALA A 113 -8.89 4.45 -6.02
N GLU A 114 -8.82 4.75 -7.32
CA GLU A 114 -9.95 4.84 -8.23
C GLU A 114 -10.12 3.57 -9.09
N ARG A 115 -9.42 2.48 -8.76
CA ARG A 115 -9.38 1.23 -9.54
C ARG A 115 -8.89 1.43 -10.98
N ILE A 116 -8.01 2.39 -11.20
CA ILE A 116 -7.30 2.60 -12.45
C ILE A 116 -5.97 1.83 -12.36
N PRO A 117 -5.79 0.72 -13.11
CA PRO A 117 -4.61 -0.13 -12.99
C PRO A 117 -3.30 0.61 -13.26
N CYS A 118 -2.24 0.24 -12.55
CA CYS A 118 -0.90 0.74 -12.81
C CYS A 118 -0.32 0.08 -14.07
N THR A 119 -0.16 0.88 -15.11
CA THR A 119 0.40 0.47 -16.41
C THR A 119 1.79 1.01 -16.59
N LYS A 120 2.67 0.23 -17.21
CA LYS A 120 4.06 0.65 -17.42
C LYS A 120 4.10 1.94 -18.24
N VAL A 121 4.85 2.92 -17.77
CA VAL A 121 5.14 4.14 -18.52
C VAL A 121 6.07 3.76 -19.68
N THR A 122 5.59 4.03 -20.88
CA THR A 122 6.37 3.91 -22.11
C THR A 122 6.15 5.15 -22.97
N CYS A 123 7.19 5.52 -23.69
CA CYS A 123 7.16 6.60 -24.66
C CYS A 123 6.90 6.08 -26.08
N PRO A 124 6.42 6.93 -27.00
CA PRO A 124 6.28 6.55 -28.40
C PRO A 124 7.63 6.14 -29.00
N PRO A 125 7.70 5.14 -29.90
CA PRO A 125 8.94 4.82 -30.60
C PRO A 125 9.49 6.04 -31.35
N LEU A 126 10.74 6.40 -31.05
CA LEU A 126 11.40 7.51 -31.74
C LEU A 126 11.67 7.17 -33.19
N GLN A 127 11.59 8.18 -34.04
CA GLN A 127 12.02 8.10 -35.42
C GLN A 127 13.38 8.80 -35.57
N PRO A 128 14.22 8.37 -36.52
CA PRO A 128 15.44 9.09 -36.87
C PRO A 128 15.14 10.56 -37.20
N PRO A 129 15.91 11.52 -36.68
CA PRO A 129 15.75 12.93 -37.01
C PRO A 129 16.15 13.19 -38.46
N ALA A 130 15.68 14.32 -39.02
CA ALA A 130 16.10 14.74 -40.35
C ALA A 130 17.62 14.91 -40.40
N ASN A 131 18.26 14.27 -41.40
CA ASN A 131 19.71 14.25 -41.58
C ASN A 131 20.49 13.70 -40.37
N GLY A 132 19.89 12.76 -39.64
CA GLY A 132 20.58 11.99 -38.61
C GLY A 132 20.04 10.58 -38.48
N ARG A 133 20.53 9.87 -37.47
CA ARG A 133 20.14 8.50 -37.14
C ARG A 133 20.04 8.30 -35.64
N LEU A 134 19.24 7.33 -35.23
CA LEU A 134 19.28 6.79 -33.86
C LEU A 134 20.54 5.94 -33.69
N GLN A 135 21.18 6.05 -32.54
CA GLN A 135 22.32 5.22 -32.18
C GLN A 135 21.84 3.86 -31.66
N GLY A 136 21.60 2.92 -32.58
CA GLY A 136 21.12 1.57 -32.24
C GLY A 136 19.61 1.49 -32.02
N GLU A 137 19.16 0.42 -31.36
CA GLU A 137 17.76 0.25 -30.97
C GLU A 137 17.45 1.04 -29.71
N CYS A 138 16.33 1.77 -29.74
CA CYS A 138 15.89 2.59 -28.64
C CYS A 138 14.84 1.86 -27.80
N ASP A 139 15.12 1.69 -26.51
CA ASP A 139 14.10 1.31 -25.54
C ASP A 139 13.08 2.47 -25.40
N THR A 140 11.82 2.12 -25.15
CA THR A 140 10.73 3.06 -24.92
C THR A 140 10.24 3.07 -23.48
N ASN A 141 10.86 2.31 -22.59
CA ASN A 141 10.51 2.29 -21.17
C ASN A 141 10.83 3.62 -20.48
N HIS A 142 10.15 3.91 -19.37
CA HIS A 142 10.49 5.03 -18.49
C HIS A 142 11.99 5.06 -18.14
N ASN A 143 12.57 6.27 -18.14
CA ASN A 143 14.01 6.54 -17.98
C ASN A 143 14.91 5.94 -19.09
N ALA A 144 14.35 5.39 -20.18
CA ALA A 144 15.17 5.05 -21.34
C ALA A 144 15.83 6.31 -21.90
N GLU A 145 17.11 6.20 -22.23
CA GLU A 145 17.88 7.26 -22.88
C GLU A 145 18.17 6.86 -24.32
N CYS A 146 17.79 7.72 -25.24
CA CYS A 146 17.85 7.50 -26.67
C CYS A 146 18.76 8.52 -27.32
N TYR A 147 19.81 8.04 -27.97
CA TYR A 147 20.87 8.88 -28.53
C TYR A 147 20.73 9.01 -30.05
N PHE A 148 21.11 10.18 -30.56
CA PHE A 148 21.10 10.50 -31.98
C PHE A 148 22.48 10.92 -32.47
N GLU A 149 22.74 10.67 -33.75
CA GLU A 149 23.95 11.08 -34.45
C GLU A 149 23.57 11.83 -35.73
N CYS A 150 24.24 12.95 -36.00
CA CYS A 150 24.09 13.66 -37.25
C CYS A 150 24.78 12.91 -38.40
N ASN A 151 24.16 12.93 -39.58
CA ASN A 151 24.81 12.43 -40.79
C ASN A 151 26.01 13.34 -41.14
N GLU A 152 26.92 12.83 -41.96
CA GLU A 152 28.11 13.57 -42.39
C GLU A 152 27.73 14.92 -43.02
N GLY A 153 28.39 15.99 -42.58
CA GLY A 153 28.12 17.36 -43.01
C GLY A 153 27.02 18.09 -42.24
N TYR A 154 26.37 17.44 -41.27
CA TYR A 154 25.35 18.04 -40.41
C TYR A 154 25.83 18.17 -38.96
N VAL A 155 25.31 19.17 -38.25
CA VAL A 155 25.54 19.40 -36.82
C VAL A 155 24.20 19.62 -36.11
N LEU A 156 24.16 19.37 -34.80
CA LEU A 156 22.96 19.63 -34.00
C LEU A 156 22.64 21.12 -34.00
N ALA A 157 21.35 21.44 -34.00
CA ALA A 157 20.88 22.81 -33.88
C ALA A 157 21.22 23.37 -32.50
N ASP A 158 21.48 24.68 -32.42
CA ASP A 158 21.76 25.35 -31.15
C ASP A 158 20.63 25.11 -30.13
N GLY A 159 21.01 24.71 -28.92
CA GLY A 159 20.07 24.40 -27.84
C GLY A 159 19.38 23.03 -27.95
N SER A 160 19.69 22.23 -28.97
CA SER A 160 19.26 20.83 -29.04
C SER A 160 20.28 19.89 -28.41
N THR A 161 19.83 18.83 -27.76
CA THR A 161 20.70 17.77 -27.26
C THR A 161 20.80 16.58 -28.24
N SER A 162 21.84 15.78 -28.08
CA SER A 162 22.05 14.54 -28.86
C SER A 162 21.30 13.35 -28.26
N TYR A 163 20.42 13.55 -27.27
CA TYR A 163 19.69 12.46 -26.63
C TYR A 163 18.30 12.88 -26.16
N ARG A 164 17.46 11.90 -25.84
CA ARG A 164 16.12 12.10 -25.30
C ARG A 164 15.91 11.12 -24.16
N VAL A 165 15.22 11.56 -23.11
CA VAL A 165 14.86 10.71 -21.96
C VAL A 165 13.36 10.47 -21.96
N CYS A 166 12.92 9.24 -21.74
CA CYS A 166 11.50 8.93 -21.58
C CYS A 166 11.03 9.33 -20.17
N GLU A 167 10.22 10.39 -20.10
CA GLU A 167 9.77 11.01 -18.85
C GLU A 167 8.56 10.27 -18.22
N GLU A 168 8.23 10.64 -16.98
CA GLU A 168 7.18 10.00 -16.18
C GLU A 168 5.77 10.08 -16.82
N ASP A 169 5.51 11.11 -17.62
CA ASP A 169 4.24 11.29 -18.33
C ASP A 169 4.11 10.39 -19.58
N GLY A 170 5.20 9.72 -19.97
CA GLY A 170 5.28 8.91 -21.18
C GLY A 170 5.58 9.73 -22.43
N THR A 171 6.20 10.90 -22.29
CA THR A 171 6.73 11.70 -23.40
C THR A 171 8.25 11.77 -23.35
N TRP A 172 8.86 12.06 -24.50
CA TRP A 172 10.30 12.27 -24.57
C TRP A 172 10.64 13.71 -24.20
N SER A 173 11.74 13.91 -23.47
CA SER A 173 12.25 15.22 -23.07
C SER A 173 12.32 16.20 -24.27
N SER A 174 12.05 17.49 -24.05
CA SER A 174 11.91 18.45 -25.16
C SER A 174 13.21 19.11 -25.65
N GLU A 175 14.32 18.93 -24.92
CA GLU A 175 15.63 19.57 -25.16
C GLU A 175 16.64 18.63 -25.79
#